data_AF-A0A538GXW9-F1
#
_entry.id   AF-A0A538GXW9-F1
#
_cell.length_a   1.000
_cell.length_b   1.000
_cell.length_c   1.000
_cell.angle_alpha   90.00
_cell.angle_beta   90.00
_cell.angle_gamma   90.00
#
_symmetry.space_group_name_H-M   'P 1'
#
loop_
_entity.id
_entity.type
_entity.pdbx_description
1 polymer ?
#
loop_
_entity_poly.entity_id
_entity_poly.type
_entity_poly.pdbx_seq_one_letter_code
_entity_poly.pdbx_strand_id
1 'polypeptide(L)'
;MRIVVSTDEAAPGLADYLRRCECIVEIVGDRTLEITLSDSSRSDRDMRFEVGAYLRVWLAMHPELEGALVPPDAAGEEESNLAL
;
A
#
# COMPACT_ATOMS: atom_id res chain seq x y z
N MET A 1 -7.14 -2.71 0.08
CA MET A 1 -6.52 -1.41 0.46
C MET A 1 -5.30 -1.19 -0.42
N ARG A 2 -4.89 0.05 -0.72
CA ARG A 2 -3.66 0.28 -1.49
C ARG A 2 -2.64 1.12 -0.73
N ILE A 3 -1.36 0.86 -1.01
CA ILE A 3 -0.25 1.71 -0.58
C ILE A 3 0.52 2.15 -1.81
N VAL A 4 0.87 3.43 -1.86
CA VAL A 4 1.84 3.99 -2.82
C VAL A 4 3.11 4.33 -2.08
N VAL A 5 4.27 3.95 -2.62
CA VAL A 5 5.61 4.25 -2.07
C VAL A 5 6.37 5.25 -2.94
N SER A 6 7.38 5.90 -2.37
CA SER A 6 8.16 6.93 -3.07
C SER A 6 8.98 6.39 -4.24
N THR A 7 9.54 5.18 -4.12
CA THR A 7 10.42 4.56 -5.14
C THR A 7 9.91 3.18 -5.57
N ASP A 8 10.31 2.75 -6.75
CA ASP A 8 10.05 1.40 -7.28
C ASP A 8 10.77 0.31 -6.46
N GLU A 9 12.01 0.57 -6.04
CA GLU A 9 12.79 -0.32 -5.18
C GLU A 9 12.14 -0.54 -3.80
N ALA A 10 11.36 0.41 -3.30
CA ALA A 10 10.67 0.29 -2.02
C ALA A 10 9.51 -0.71 -2.06
N ALA A 11 8.87 -0.93 -3.22
CA ALA A 11 7.67 -1.74 -3.31
C ALA A 11 7.92 -3.23 -2.97
N PRO A 12 8.97 -3.90 -3.51
CA PRO A 12 9.31 -5.27 -3.10
C PRO A 12 9.63 -5.39 -1.60
N GLY A 13 10.41 -4.46 -1.05
CA GLY A 13 10.80 -4.48 0.36
C GLY A 13 9.59 -4.35 1.30
N LEU A 14 8.69 -3.41 1.00
CA LEU A 14 7.45 -3.25 1.76
C LEU A 14 6.53 -4.47 1.59
N ALA A 15 6.45 -5.06 0.39
CA ALA A 15 5.63 -6.25 0.16
C ALA A 15 6.08 -7.43 1.02
N ASP A 16 7.40 -7.65 1.12
CA ASP A 16 7.96 -8.73 1.92
C ASP A 16 7.75 -8.51 3.42
N TYR A 17 7.88 -7.26 3.89
CA TYR A 17 7.56 -6.92 5.26
C TYR A 17 6.09 -7.19 5.60
N LEU A 18 5.16 -6.75 4.75
CA LEU A 18 3.73 -6.93 4.97
C LEU A 18 3.30 -8.40 4.92
N ARG A 19 3.90 -9.22 4.04
CA ARG A 19 3.66 -10.67 4.01
C ARG A 19 4.12 -11.36 5.31
N ARG A 20 5.20 -10.90 5.93
CA ARG A 20 5.65 -11.37 7.24
C ARG A 20 4.72 -10.94 8.38
N CYS A 21 3.94 -9.89 8.18
CA CYS A 21 2.83 -9.49 9.03
C CYS A 21 1.51 -10.22 8.68
N GLU A 22 1.57 -11.30 7.90
CA GLU A 22 0.43 -12.14 7.49
C GLU A 22 -0.62 -11.42 6.61
N CYS A 23 -0.24 -10.30 5.98
CA CYS A 23 -1.04 -9.69 4.92
C CYS A 23 -0.89 -10.46 3.61
N ILE A 24 -1.95 -10.49 2.81
CA ILE A 24 -1.90 -10.88 1.40
C ILE A 24 -1.58 -9.63 0.60
N VAL A 25 -0.53 -9.70 -0.24
CA VAL A 25 0.03 -8.52 -0.92
C VAL A 25 0.34 -8.82 -2.38
N GLU A 26 -0.25 -8.02 -3.26
CA GLU A 26 0.02 -7.98 -4.69
C GLU A 26 0.67 -6.64 -5.07
N ILE A 27 1.68 -6.66 -5.93
CA ILE A 27 2.25 -5.43 -6.50
C ILE A 27 1.52 -5.19 -7.82
N VAL A 28 0.74 -4.11 -7.89
CA VAL A 28 -0.17 -3.80 -9.01
C VAL A 28 0.35 -2.67 -9.90
N GLY A 29 1.55 -2.17 -9.62
CA GLY A 29 2.29 -1.20 -10.42
C GLY A 29 3.65 -0.95 -9.80
N ASP A 30 4.53 -0.20 -10.48
CA ASP A 30 5.94 -0.04 -10.06
C ASP A 30 6.11 0.45 -8.61
N ARG A 31 5.15 1.23 -8.11
CA ARG A 31 5.18 1.81 -6.76
C ARG A 31 3.91 1.55 -5.95
N THR A 32 3.06 0.64 -6.42
CA THR A 32 1.71 0.46 -5.88
C THR A 32 1.51 -0.97 -5.42
N LEU A 33 1.11 -1.12 -4.15
CA LEU A 33 0.77 -2.39 -3.55
C LEU A 33 -0.73 -2.44 -3.28
N GLU A 34 -1.34 -3.59 -3.55
CA GLU A 34 -2.69 -3.95 -3.12
C GLU A 34 -2.60 -4.95 -1.96
N ILE A 35 -3.33 -4.63 -0.88
CA ILE A 35 -3.25 -5.31 0.40
C ILE A 35 -4.64 -5.78 0.80
N THR A 36 -4.73 -7.04 1.18
CA THR A 36 -5.87 -7.64 1.86
C THR A 36 -5.40 -8.32 3.15
N LEU A 37 -6.26 -8.36 4.17
CA LEU A 37 -6.00 -9.13 5.37
C LEU A 37 -6.45 -10.57 5.14
N SER A 38 -5.68 -11.52 5.67
CA SER A 38 -5.98 -12.96 5.61
C SER A 38 -7.33 -13.30 6.26
N ASP A 39 -7.72 -12.56 7.29
CA ASP A 39 -9.06 -12.55 7.84
C ASP A 39 -9.93 -11.50 7.14
N SER A 40 -10.53 -11.91 6.02
CA SER A 40 -11.41 -11.08 5.19
C SER A 40 -12.72 -10.66 5.87
N SER A 41 -12.97 -11.08 7.11
CA SER A 41 -14.13 -10.67 7.90
C SER A 41 -13.99 -9.30 8.59
N ARG A 42 -12.79 -8.68 8.53
CA ARG A 42 -12.52 -7.36 9.13
C ARG A 42 -13.06 -6.22 8.29
N SER A 43 -13.64 -5.21 8.95
CA SER A 43 -14.18 -4.03 8.27
C SER A 43 -13.08 -3.23 7.55
N ASP A 44 -13.44 -2.42 6.55
CA ASP A 44 -12.48 -1.52 5.88
C ASP A 44 -11.75 -0.59 6.85
N ARG A 45 -12.42 -0.22 7.95
CA ARG A 45 -11.85 0.58 9.03
C ARG A 45 -10.73 -0.19 9.73
N ASP A 46 -10.95 -1.44 10.09
CA ASP A 46 -9.96 -2.27 10.79
C ASP A 46 -8.76 -2.54 9.88
N MET A 47 -9.01 -2.87 8.61
CA MET A 47 -7.96 -3.01 7.60
C MET A 47 -7.13 -1.73 7.49
N ARG A 48 -7.75 -0.55 7.45
CA ARG A 48 -7.03 0.73 7.41
C ARG A 48 -6.17 0.96 8.65
N PHE A 49 -6.69 0.66 9.84
CA PHE A 49 -5.94 0.84 11.09
C PHE A 49 -4.72 -0.08 11.15
N GLU A 50 -4.91 -1.35 10.84
CA GLU A 50 -3.86 -2.37 10.91
C GLU A 50 -2.78 -2.15 9.85
N VAL A 51 -3.16 -2.05 8.57
CA VAL A 51 -2.20 -1.80 7.49
C VAL A 51 -1.49 -0.45 7.70
N GLY A 52 -2.20 0.55 8.21
CA GLY A 52 -1.61 1.85 8.56
C GLY A 52 -0.59 1.76 9.69
N ALA A 53 -0.79 0.86 10.66
CA ALA A 53 0.19 0.62 11.72
C ALA A 53 1.46 -0.05 11.18
N TYR A 54 1.32 -1.08 10.34
CA TYR A 54 2.45 -1.73 9.68
C TYR A 54 3.25 -0.76 8.82
N LEU A 55 2.58 0.06 8.00
CA LEU A 55 3.24 1.06 7.17
C LEU A 55 4.07 2.05 8.02
N ARG A 56 3.52 2.54 9.14
CA ARG A 56 4.26 3.44 10.05
C ARG A 56 5.50 2.78 10.65
N VAL A 57 5.42 1.50 11.03
CA VAL A 57 6.57 0.76 11.56
C VAL A 57 7.63 0.58 10.49
N TRP A 58 7.23 0.22 9.27
CA TRP A 58 8.16 0.10 8.14
C TRP A 58 8.90 1.40 7.86
N LEU A 59 8.17 2.52 7.72
CA LEU A 59 8.78 3.83 7.46
C LEU A 59 9.68 4.31 8.60
N ALA A 60 9.42 3.90 9.84
CA ALA A 60 10.33 4.18 10.96
C ALA A 60 11.66 3.42 10.87
N MET A 61 11.68 2.25 10.22
CA MET A 61 12.92 1.49 9.95
C MET A 61 13.64 1.95 8.69
N HIS A 62 12.94 2.65 7.79
CA HIS A 62 13.41 3.15 6.51
C HIS A 62 13.11 4.65 6.36
N PRO A 63 13.77 5.51 7.17
CA PRO A 63 13.45 6.94 7.26
C PRO A 63 13.68 7.72 5.95
N GLU A 64 14.41 7.16 5.00
CA GLU A 64 14.64 7.69 3.65
C GLU A 64 13.46 7.47 2.69
N LEU A 65 12.51 6.61 3.06
CA LEU A 65 11.36 6.25 2.25
C LEU A 65 10.11 7.00 2.69
N GLU A 66 9.18 7.17 1.75
CA GLU A 66 7.84 7.66 2.03
C GLU A 66 6.79 6.65 1.52
N GLY A 67 5.61 6.66 2.13
CA GLY A 67 4.50 5.86 1.68
C GLY A 67 3.18 6.32 2.26
N ALA A 68 2.10 6.13 1.51
CA ALA A 68 0.76 6.54 1.90
C ALA A 68 -0.27 5.48 1.57
N LEU A 69 -1.27 5.34 2.47
CA LEU A 69 -2.48 4.59 2.19
C LEU A 69 -3.35 5.40 1.22
N VAL A 70 -3.77 4.77 0.13
CA VAL A 70 -4.67 5.38 -0.84
C VAL A 70 -5.97 4.57 -0.95
N PRO A 71 -7.12 5.25 -1.21
CA PRO A 71 -8.35 4.56 -1.57
C PRO A 71 -8.12 3.65 -2.78
N PRO A 72 -8.83 2.50 -2.88
CA PRO A 72 -8.72 1.62 -4.04
C PRO A 72 -9.11 2.31 -5.36
N ASP A 73 -9.87 3.41 -5.37
CA ASP A 73 -10.22 4.12 -6.61
C ASP A 73 -9.30 5.31 -6.97
N ALA A 74 -8.38 5.71 -6.09
CA ALA A 74 -7.61 6.95 -6.27
C ALA A 74 -6.38 6.80 -7.20
N ALA A 75 -6.13 5.61 -7.75
CA ALA A 75 -4.94 5.33 -8.58
C ALA A 75 -5.16 5.49 -10.09
N GLY A 76 -6.29 6.07 -10.53
CA GLY A 76 -6.73 6.06 -11.93
C GLY A 76 -7.17 7.39 -12.55
N GLU A 77 -7.00 8.54 -11.89
CA GLU A 77 -7.47 9.84 -12.41
C GLU A 77 -6.32 10.78 -12.85
N GLU A 78 -5.35 10.28 -13.64
CA GLU A 78 -4.35 11.18 -14.25
C GLU A 78 -4.26 11.11 -15.79
N GLU A 79 -5.03 10.25 -16.48
CA GLU A 79 -4.88 10.07 -17.95
C GLU A 79 -6.09 10.48 -18.82
N SER A 80 -7.08 11.24 -18.32
CA SER A 80 -8.27 11.59 -19.12
C SER A 80 -8.67 13.07 -19.12
N ASN A 81 -7.70 13.99 -19.05
CA ASN A 81 -7.99 15.43 -19.18
C ASN A 81 -7.13 16.17 -20.22
N LEU A 82 -6.70 15.46 -21.27
CA LEU A 82 -6.12 16.05 -22.48
C LEU A 82 -6.71 15.39 -23.72
N ALA A 83 -7.99 15.61 -23.94
CA ALA A 83 -8.62 15.49 -25.26
C ALA A 83 -9.81 16.47 -25.34
N LEU A 84 -9.48 17.76 -25.44
CA LEU A 84 -10.34 18.80 -26.03
C LEU A 84 -9.70 19.23 -27.35
#